data_AF-A0A6L9Z7B8-F1
#
_entry.id   AF-A0A6L9Z7B8-F1
#
_cell.length_a   1.000
_cell.length_b   1.000
_cell.length_c   1.000
_cell.angle_alpha   90.00
_cell.angle_beta   90.00
_cell.angle_gamma   90.00
#
_symmetry.space_group_name_H-M   'P 1'
#
loop_
_entity.id
_entity.type
_entity.pdbx_description
1 polymer ?
#
loop_
_entity_poly.entity_id
_entity_poly.type
_entity_poly.pdbx_seq_one_letter_code
_entity_poly.pdbx_strand_id
1 'polypeptide(L)'
;SWEKAIAAQEASKGAFNSVTDQEILDAYRLLASQEGIFCEPASATSVAGLLKVKDQVPTGATVVCVLTGNGLKDPDTAIEHSNNPLTEGIEPTTAAVAEVMGLKPKEA
;
A
#
# COMPACT_ATOMS: atom_id res chain seq x y z
N SER A 1 18.05 20.68 8.43
CA SER A 1 17.34 19.48 8.91
C SER A 1 18.21 18.23 8.84
N TRP A 2 19.12 18.12 7.87
CA TRP A 2 20.05 17.00 7.71
C TRP A 2 20.78 16.56 9.00
N GLU A 3 21.46 17.49 9.67
CA GLU A 3 22.20 17.20 10.93
C GLU A 3 21.28 16.64 12.03
N LYS A 4 20.05 17.15 12.13
CA LYS A 4 19.06 16.65 13.12
C LYS A 4 18.63 15.22 12.80
N ALA A 5 18.52 14.85 11.53
CA ALA A 5 18.17 13.49 11.13
C ALA A 5 19.29 12.50 11.47
N ILE A 6 20.55 12.85 11.17
CA ILE A 6 21.72 12.04 11.56
C ILE A 6 21.77 11.86 13.07
N ALA A 7 21.66 12.95 13.84
CA ALA A 7 21.68 12.89 15.29
C ALA A 7 20.59 11.97 15.88
N ALA A 8 19.37 11.99 15.30
CA ALA A 8 18.28 11.12 15.72
C ALA A 8 18.56 9.63 15.39
N GLN A 9 19.13 9.35 14.21
CA GLN A 9 19.50 7.99 13.82
C GLN A 9 20.61 7.42 14.73
N GLU A 10 21.64 8.21 15.02
CA GLU A 10 22.72 7.83 15.93
C GLU A 10 22.22 7.61 17.37
N ALA A 11 21.45 8.55 17.92
CA ALA A 11 20.94 8.47 19.29
C ALA A 11 19.99 7.29 19.51
N SER A 12 19.16 6.96 18.52
CA SER A 12 18.24 5.81 18.57
C SER A 12 18.91 4.47 18.25
N LYS A 13 20.15 4.49 17.74
CA LYS A 13 20.82 3.32 17.13
C LYS A 13 19.99 2.72 15.99
N GLY A 14 19.23 3.56 15.30
CA GLY A 14 18.42 3.19 14.15
C GLY A 14 19.24 3.11 12.86
N ALA A 15 18.57 3.08 11.72
CA ALA A 15 19.21 3.09 10.40
C ALA A 15 18.38 3.88 9.39
N PHE A 16 19.07 4.40 8.37
CA PHE A 16 18.43 4.87 7.14
C PHE A 16 18.56 3.80 6.06
N ASN A 17 17.43 3.46 5.44
CA ASN A 17 17.38 2.52 4.32
C ASN A 17 16.64 3.19 3.16
N SER A 18 17.06 2.88 1.94
CA SER A 18 16.34 3.30 0.73
C SER A 18 15.37 2.21 0.30
N VAL A 19 14.30 2.63 -0.35
CA VAL A 19 13.35 1.76 -1.07
C VAL A 19 13.23 2.26 -2.51
N THR A 20 12.88 1.34 -3.40
CA THR A 20 12.57 1.63 -4.80
C THR A 20 11.11 2.05 -4.94
N ASP A 21 10.78 2.73 -6.04
CA ASP A 21 9.39 3.11 -6.34
C ASP A 21 8.47 1.87 -6.43
N GLN A 22 8.98 0.75 -6.95
CA GLN A 22 8.20 -0.49 -6.98
C GLN A 22 7.88 -1.00 -5.57
N GLU A 23 8.85 -1.00 -4.65
CA GLU A 23 8.62 -1.37 -3.23
C GLU A 23 7.60 -0.43 -2.57
N ILE A 24 7.62 0.87 -2.91
CA ILE A 24 6.64 1.85 -2.43
C ILE A 24 5.24 1.51 -2.96
N LEU A 25 5.09 1.28 -4.27
CA LEU A 25 3.82 0.95 -4.90
C LEU A 25 3.23 -0.37 -4.40
N ASP A 26 4.08 -1.35 -4.12
CA ASP A 26 3.64 -2.64 -3.55
C ASP A 26 3.11 -2.46 -2.12
N ALA A 27 3.80 -1.69 -1.28
CA ALA A 27 3.34 -1.35 0.06
C ALA A 27 2.06 -0.50 0.05
N TYR A 28 1.97 0.46 -0.87
CA TYR A 28 0.80 1.31 -1.09
C TYR A 28 -0.44 0.47 -1.43
N ARG A 29 -0.33 -0.47 -2.37
CA ARG A 29 -1.42 -1.39 -2.72
C ARG A 29 -1.76 -2.33 -1.58
N LEU A 30 -0.75 -2.84 -0.87
CA LEU A 30 -0.96 -3.71 0.29
C LEU A 30 -1.80 -3.01 1.37
N LEU A 31 -1.43 -1.77 1.74
CA LEU A 31 -2.17 -0.98 2.73
C LEU A 31 -3.64 -0.76 2.32
N ALA A 32 -3.87 -0.41 1.06
CA ALA A 32 -5.23 -0.17 0.57
C ALA A 32 -6.07 -1.45 0.48
N SER A 33 -5.50 -2.55 -0.02
CA SER A 33 -6.24 -3.78 -0.32
C SER A 33 -6.39 -4.75 0.86
N GLN A 34 -5.45 -4.74 1.82
CA GLN A 34 -5.46 -5.68 2.94
C GLN A 34 -5.84 -5.00 4.27
N GLU A 35 -5.42 -3.75 4.48
CA GLU A 35 -5.67 -3.03 5.74
C GLU A 35 -6.81 -2.00 5.66
N GLY A 36 -7.28 -1.69 4.44
CA GLY A 36 -8.27 -0.64 4.21
C GLY A 36 -7.75 0.77 4.52
N ILE A 37 -6.43 0.97 4.49
CA ILE A 37 -5.79 2.25 4.77
C ILE A 37 -5.30 2.88 3.46
N PHE A 38 -5.90 4.01 3.10
CA PHE A 38 -5.55 4.73 1.88
C PHE A 38 -4.65 5.95 2.17
N CYS A 39 -3.34 5.78 2.01
CA CYS A 39 -2.33 6.84 2.18
C CYS A 39 -1.70 7.25 0.84
N GLU A 40 -1.02 8.39 0.76
CA GLU A 40 -0.26 8.78 -0.44
C GLU A 40 1.02 7.90 -0.61
N PRO A 41 1.65 7.83 -1.81
CA PRO A 41 2.82 6.99 -2.05
C PRO A 41 3.99 7.28 -1.09
N ALA A 42 4.29 8.55 -0.84
CA ALA A 42 5.35 8.95 0.09
C ALA A 42 5.14 8.38 1.50
N SER A 43 3.87 8.26 1.95
CA SER A 43 3.53 7.67 3.25
C SER A 43 3.80 6.17 3.31
N ALA A 44 3.52 5.46 2.21
CA ALA A 44 3.74 4.02 2.10
C ALA A 44 5.22 3.62 2.21
N THR A 45 6.15 4.56 1.97
CA THR A 45 7.60 4.38 2.17
C THR A 45 7.95 3.81 3.54
N SER A 46 7.25 4.23 4.60
CA SER A 46 7.50 3.72 5.96
C SER A 46 7.23 2.23 6.11
N VAL A 47 6.21 1.71 5.41
CA VAL A 47 5.83 0.30 5.39
C VAL A 47 6.70 -0.48 4.40
N ALA A 48 6.99 0.09 3.22
CA ALA A 48 7.94 -0.50 2.27
C ALA A 48 9.31 -0.73 2.93
N GLY A 49 9.80 0.26 3.67
CA GLY A 49 11.06 0.16 4.41
C GLY A 49 11.02 -0.95 5.46
N LEU A 50 9.93 -1.06 6.22
CA LEU A 50 9.73 -2.13 7.19
C LEU A 50 9.73 -3.51 6.51
N LEU A 51 8.98 -3.69 5.42
CA LEU A 51 8.90 -4.95 4.69
C LEU A 51 10.27 -5.39 4.15
N LYS A 52 11.08 -4.43 3.68
CA LYS A 52 12.43 -4.68 3.17
C LYS A 52 13.40 -5.18 4.24
N VAL A 53 13.30 -4.65 5.47
CA VAL A 53 14.20 -5.00 6.58
C VAL A 53 13.55 -5.92 7.62
N LYS A 54 12.41 -6.53 7.30
CA LYS A 54 11.60 -7.33 8.24
C LYS A 54 12.41 -8.40 8.97
N ASP A 55 13.42 -8.98 8.32
CA ASP A 55 14.27 -10.04 8.90
C ASP A 55 15.24 -9.51 9.97
N GLN A 56 15.41 -8.19 10.05
CA GLN A 56 16.20 -7.51 11.08
C GLN A 56 15.36 -7.10 12.30
N VAL A 57 14.03 -7.19 12.20
CA VAL A 57 13.11 -6.82 13.28
C VAL A 57 12.98 -8.00 14.25
N PRO A 58 13.22 -7.81 15.56
CA PRO A 58 13.08 -8.89 16.54
C PRO A 58 11.67 -9.49 16.54
N THR A 59 11.58 -10.81 16.68
CA THR A 59 10.29 -11.50 16.81
C THR A 59 9.49 -10.95 17.99
N GLY A 60 8.23 -10.59 17.76
CA GLY A 60 7.34 -10.03 18.78
C GLY A 60 7.53 -8.52 19.04
N ALA A 61 8.42 -7.84 18.31
CA ALA A 61 8.54 -6.40 18.41
C ALA A 61 7.26 -5.68 17.95
N THR A 62 6.93 -4.58 18.64
CA THR A 62 5.88 -3.65 18.18
C THR A 62 6.53 -2.59 17.31
N VAL A 63 6.01 -2.40 16.10
CA VAL A 63 6.51 -1.41 15.13
C VAL A 63 5.42 -0.40 14.82
N VAL A 64 5.79 0.87 14.74
CA VAL A 64 4.89 1.96 14.32
C VAL A 64 5.39 2.53 13.00
N CYS A 65 4.59 2.44 11.96
CA CYS A 65 4.82 3.10 10.67
C CYS A 65 3.98 4.38 10.59
N VAL A 66 4.63 5.52 10.32
CA VAL A 66 3.96 6.81 10.23
C VAL A 66 3.53 7.06 8.79
N LEU A 67 2.22 7.18 8.57
CA LEU A 67 1.63 7.55 7.29
C LEU A 67 1.34 9.05 7.30
N THR A 68 2.17 9.84 6.62
CA THR A 68 2.18 11.30 6.70
C THR A 68 1.01 11.99 6.01
N GLY A 69 0.35 11.32 5.05
CA GLY A 69 -0.66 11.92 4.19
C GLY A 69 -1.72 10.93 3.72
N ASN A 70 -2.91 11.47 3.47
CA ASN A 70 -4.05 10.72 2.95
C ASN A 70 -3.92 10.50 1.43
N GLY A 71 -4.35 9.34 0.93
CA GLY A 71 -4.26 8.98 -0.49
C GLY A 71 -5.02 9.92 -1.43
N LEU A 72 -6.03 10.66 -0.94
CA LEU A 72 -6.76 11.67 -1.72
C LEU A 72 -5.91 12.87 -2.15
N LYS A 73 -4.69 13.02 -1.63
CA LYS A 73 -3.74 14.05 -2.11
C LYS A 73 -3.15 13.73 -3.48
N ASP A 74 -3.17 12.46 -3.89
CA ASP A 74 -2.55 11.99 -5.13
C ASP A 74 -3.49 10.97 -5.82
N PRO A 75 -4.59 11.46 -6.42
CA PRO A 75 -5.55 10.61 -7.12
C PRO A 75 -4.97 10.02 -8.42
N ASP A 76 -4.01 10.70 -9.05
CA ASP A 76 -3.44 10.27 -10.33
C ASP A 76 -2.65 8.97 -10.15
N THR A 77 -1.78 8.89 -9.15
CA THR A 77 -1.08 7.64 -8.79
C THR A 77 -2.07 6.51 -8.50
N ALA A 78 -3.20 6.81 -7.83
CA ALA A 78 -4.22 5.81 -7.53
C ALA A 78 -4.85 5.22 -8.80
N ILE A 79 -5.12 6.07 -9.79
CA ILE A 79 -5.70 5.65 -11.07
C ILE A 79 -4.67 4.86 -11.89
N GLU A 80 -3.45 5.39 -12.05
CA GLU A 80 -2.39 4.78 -12.86
C GLU A 80 -1.92 3.43 -12.33
N HIS A 81 -1.92 3.26 -11.01
CA HIS A 81 -1.42 2.06 -10.35
C HIS A 81 -2.52 1.17 -9.77
N SER A 82 -3.78 1.45 -10.10
CA SER A 82 -4.91 0.56 -9.84
C SER A 82 -4.77 -0.71 -10.70
N ASN A 83 -4.80 -1.87 -10.04
CA ASN A 83 -4.85 -3.17 -10.72
C ASN A 83 -6.31 -3.67 -10.89
N ASN A 84 -7.31 -2.81 -10.70
CA ASN A 84 -8.70 -3.20 -10.85
C ASN A 84 -9.08 -3.27 -12.34
N PRO A 85 -9.59 -4.40 -12.84
CA PRO A 85 -10.00 -4.53 -14.23
C PRO A 85 -11.23 -3.65 -14.48
N LEU A 86 -11.13 -2.74 -15.45
CA LEU A 86 -12.28 -2.04 -15.99
C LEU A 86 -12.95 -2.93 -17.04
N THR A 87 -14.16 -3.42 -16.74
CA THR A 87 -14.95 -4.22 -17.70
C THR A 87 -16.07 -3.36 -18.25
N GLU A 88 -16.09 -3.19 -19.58
CA GLU A 88 -17.09 -2.38 -20.30
C GLU A 88 -18.04 -3.28 -21.12
N GLY A 89 -19.18 -2.73 -21.53
CA GLY A 89 -20.11 -3.42 -22.44
C GLY A 89 -20.87 -4.59 -21.81
N ILE A 90 -21.08 -4.56 -20.49
CA ILE A 90 -21.86 -5.58 -19.78
C ILE A 90 -23.35 -5.33 -20.06
N GLU A 91 -24.07 -6.38 -20.48
CA GLU A 91 -25.52 -6.33 -20.60
C GLU A 91 -26.17 -5.90 -19.28
N PRO A 92 -27.22 -5.05 -19.29
CA PRO A 92 -27.84 -4.51 -18.07
C PRO A 92 -28.75 -5.54 -17.38
N THR A 93 -28.22 -6.73 -17.14
CA THR A 93 -28.88 -7.85 -16.46
C THR A 93 -28.05 -8.28 -15.26
N THR A 94 -28.73 -8.72 -14.20
CA THR A 94 -28.06 -9.24 -13.00
C THR A 94 -27.21 -10.47 -13.29
N ALA A 95 -27.60 -11.28 -14.28
CA ALA A 95 -26.86 -12.46 -14.72
C ALA A 95 -25.51 -12.09 -15.34
N ALA A 96 -25.48 -11.14 -16.28
CA ALA A 96 -24.25 -10.70 -16.92
C ALA A 96 -23.28 -10.04 -15.93
N VAL A 97 -23.79 -9.24 -14.99
CA VAL A 97 -22.96 -8.64 -13.93
C VAL A 97 -22.41 -9.71 -12.98
N ALA A 98 -23.23 -10.69 -12.57
CA ALA A 98 -22.79 -11.76 -11.68
C ALA A 98 -21.67 -12.61 -12.30
N GLU A 99 -21.78 -12.94 -13.60
CA GLU A 99 -20.76 -13.67 -14.34
C GLU A 99 -19.41 -12.94 -14.34
N VAL A 100 -19.41 -11.64 -14.66
CA VAL A 100 -18.18 -10.81 -14.67
C VAL A 100 -17.57 -10.68 -13.26
N MET A 101 -18.41 -10.64 -12.22
CA MET A 101 -17.95 -10.62 -10.82
C MET A 101 -17.42 -11.99 -10.34
N GLY A 102 -17.43 -13.03 -11.18
CA GLY A 102 -17.00 -14.39 -10.81
C GLY A 102 -17.99 -15.11 -9.89
N LEU A 103 -19.23 -14.64 -9.81
CA LEU A 103 -20.29 -15.25 -9.02
C LEU A 103 -20.97 -16.34 -9.86
N LYS A 104 -20.95 -17.58 -9.38
CA LYS A 104 -21.69 -18.67 -10.03
C LYS A 104 -23.20 -18.46 -9.81
N PRO A 105 -24.06 -18.76 -10.81
CA PRO A 105 -25.49 -18.86 -10.58
C PRO A 105 -25.76 -19.85 -9.45
N LYS A 106 -26.68 -19.53 -8.53
CA LYS A 106 -27.25 -20.54 -7.63
C LYS A 106 -27.90 -21.61 -8.51
N GLU A 107 -27.41 -22.85 -8.43
CA GLU A 107 -28.15 -24.00 -8.94
C GLU A 107 -29.54 -24.00 -8.29
N ALA A 108 -30.57 -24.15 -9.11
CA ALA A 108 -31.97 -24.17 -8.70
C ALA A 108 -32.36 -25.51 -8.08
#